data_AF-A0A0S7ET54-F1
#
_entry.id   AF-A0A0S7ET54-F1
#
_cell.length_a   1.000
_cell.length_b   1.000
_cell.length_c   1.000
_cell.angle_alpha   90.00
_cell.angle_beta   90.00
_cell.angle_gamma   90.00
#
_symmetry.space_group_name_H-M   'P 1'
#
loop_
_entity.id
_entity.type
_entity.pdbx_description
1 polymer ?
#
loop_
_entity_poly.entity_id
_entity_poly.type
_entity_poly.pdbx_seq_one_letter_code
_entity_poly.pdbx_strand_id
1 'polypeptide(L)'
;SEDGGESDSDDDIAYLDDDSGFCASLMAKMMANSFCDQLCQLNHTMRKNCRVAVKTTNFYWLVLLLVFLNTVASASEHYGQPKWLTEMQERANKILLLLFTLEMLMKMYAFGLQIYFMALFNRFDCFVVCGGILETLLVEMDVIPPIGISVLRCIRLLRIFKMTRHWAALSDLVTSLLNSMKAICSLLLLLFLFLIIFALLGMQ
;
A
#
# COMPACT_ATOMS: atom_id res chain seq x y z
N SER A 1 -46.71 -55.02 44.20
CA SER A 1 -46.37 -54.65 42.81
C SER A 1 -45.01 -54.04 42.85
N GLU A 2 -43.99 -54.76 42.41
CA GLU A 2 -42.66 -54.21 42.09
C GLU A 2 -41.84 -55.38 41.52
N ASP A 3 -42.18 -55.67 40.27
CA ASP A 3 -41.35 -56.36 39.28
C ASP A 3 -40.63 -55.21 38.54
N GLY A 4 -39.37 -55.24 38.13
CA GLY A 4 -38.33 -56.25 38.09
C GLY A 4 -37.08 -55.48 37.66
N GLY A 5 -35.97 -55.70 38.37
CA GLY A 5 -34.68 -55.09 38.05
C GLY A 5 -33.88 -56.03 37.17
N GLU A 6 -33.82 -55.72 35.87
CA GLU A 6 -32.99 -56.42 34.90
C GLU A 6 -31.70 -55.65 34.65
N SER A 7 -30.64 -56.44 34.52
CA SER A 7 -29.23 -56.14 34.25
C SER A 7 -29.00 -55.24 33.04
N ASP A 8 -27.92 -54.46 33.04
CA ASP A 8 -26.68 -54.90 32.38
C ASP A 8 -25.53 -53.91 32.52
N SER A 9 -24.35 -54.51 32.43
CA SER A 9 -23.03 -53.96 32.65
C SER A 9 -22.42 -53.48 31.33
N ASP A 10 -21.38 -52.66 31.50
CA ASP A 10 -20.20 -52.53 30.64
C ASP A 10 -20.24 -51.65 29.38
N ASP A 11 -19.02 -51.24 29.04
CA ASP A 11 -18.54 -50.37 27.96
C ASP A 11 -18.58 -48.86 28.27
N ASP A 12 -17.52 -48.08 28.20
CA ASP A 12 -16.08 -48.30 28.06
C ASP A 12 -15.44 -46.90 28.11
N ILE A 13 -14.22 -46.81 28.63
CA ILE A 13 -13.13 -45.97 28.13
C ILE A 13 -13.29 -44.43 28.09
N ALA A 14 -12.47 -43.82 28.96
CA ALA A 14 -11.65 -42.61 28.78
C ALA A 14 -12.32 -41.31 28.32
N TYR A 15 -12.19 -40.26 29.14
CA TYR A 15 -11.64 -38.97 28.69
C TYR A 15 -11.25 -38.14 29.93
N LEU A 16 -9.97 -38.19 30.29
CA LEU A 16 -9.32 -37.09 31.00
C LEU A 16 -9.05 -35.99 29.96
N ASP A 17 -9.02 -34.73 30.42
CA ASP A 17 -8.78 -33.47 29.67
C ASP A 17 -9.97 -32.85 28.92
N ASP A 18 -10.75 -32.00 29.60
CA ASP A 18 -11.49 -30.92 28.90
C ASP A 18 -11.71 -29.62 29.71
N ASP A 19 -11.08 -29.45 30.89
CA ASP A 19 -11.25 -28.21 31.70
C ASP A 19 -10.16 -27.15 31.43
N SER A 20 -9.04 -27.53 30.81
CA SER A 20 -7.91 -26.62 30.52
C SER A 20 -8.15 -25.72 29.29
N GLY A 21 -9.00 -26.15 28.35
CA GLY A 21 -9.29 -25.42 27.11
C GLY A 21 -10.26 -24.25 27.27
N PHE A 22 -11.27 -24.39 28.13
CA PHE A 22 -12.29 -23.36 28.35
C PHE A 22 -11.71 -22.13 29.06
N CYS A 23 -10.87 -22.33 30.08
CA CYS A 23 -10.24 -21.26 30.84
C CYS A 23 -9.20 -20.49 29.98
N ALA A 24 -8.45 -21.20 29.12
CA ALA A 24 -7.52 -20.60 28.16
C ALA A 24 -8.25 -19.78 27.07
N SER A 25 -9.38 -20.28 26.56
CA SER A 25 -10.23 -19.57 25.59
C SER A 25 -10.86 -18.31 26.19
N LEU A 26 -11.31 -18.38 27.45
CA LEU A 26 -11.88 -17.24 28.17
C LEU A 26 -10.82 -16.17 28.47
N MET A 27 -9.62 -16.56 28.89
CA MET A 27 -8.49 -15.63 29.08
C MET A 27 -8.02 -15.02 27.76
N ALA A 28 -7.97 -15.79 26.66
CA ALA A 28 -7.65 -15.27 25.33
C ALA A 28 -8.68 -14.26 24.84
N LYS A 29 -9.98 -14.50 25.07
CA LYS A 29 -11.06 -13.55 24.75
C LYS A 29 -11.02 -12.30 25.63
N MET A 30 -10.72 -12.43 26.92
CA MET A 30 -10.59 -11.28 27.83
C MET A 30 -9.35 -10.42 27.50
N MET A 31 -8.20 -11.04 27.20
CA MET A 31 -7.03 -10.33 26.69
C MET A 31 -7.33 -9.69 25.35
N ALA A 32 -8.00 -10.37 24.42
CA ALA A 32 -8.38 -9.79 23.13
C ALA A 32 -9.33 -8.60 23.28
N ASN A 33 -10.29 -8.63 24.21
CA ASN A 33 -11.17 -7.48 24.49
C ASN A 33 -10.41 -6.31 25.10
N SER A 34 -9.53 -6.54 26.08
CA SER A 34 -8.73 -5.46 26.70
C SER A 34 -7.70 -4.88 25.71
N PHE A 35 -7.14 -5.72 24.83
CA PHE A 35 -6.23 -5.27 23.77
C PHE A 35 -7.00 -4.56 22.65
N CYS A 36 -8.22 -4.97 22.33
CA CYS A 36 -9.08 -4.31 21.33
C CYS A 36 -9.56 -2.94 21.85
N ASP A 37 -9.91 -2.83 23.13
CA ASP A 37 -10.27 -1.56 23.78
C ASP A 37 -9.06 -0.64 23.94
N GLN A 38 -7.88 -1.17 24.30
CA GLN A 38 -6.63 -0.41 24.29
C GLN A 38 -6.24 0.01 22.87
N LEU A 39 -6.38 -0.86 21.87
CA LEU A 39 -6.17 -0.52 20.47
C LEU A 39 -7.17 0.52 19.99
N CYS A 40 -8.42 0.53 20.49
CA CYS A 40 -9.46 1.50 20.16
C CYS A 40 -9.18 2.87 20.80
N GLN A 41 -8.72 2.90 22.06
CA GLN A 41 -8.30 4.12 22.75
C GLN A 41 -6.97 4.68 22.22
N LEU A 42 -6.01 3.80 21.90
CA LEU A 42 -4.79 4.15 21.16
C LEU A 42 -5.17 4.65 19.77
N ASN A 43 -6.15 4.04 19.10
CA ASN A 43 -6.69 4.51 17.83
C ASN A 43 -7.24 5.93 17.94
N HIS A 44 -7.99 6.25 18.99
CA HIS A 44 -8.58 7.57 19.16
C HIS A 44 -7.53 8.65 19.49
N THR A 45 -6.56 8.31 20.34
CA THR A 45 -5.47 9.22 20.76
C THR A 45 -4.45 9.41 19.64
N MET A 46 -4.07 8.34 18.95
CA MET A 46 -3.27 8.39 17.73
C MET A 46 -4.00 9.14 16.62
N ARG A 47 -5.34 9.08 16.51
CA ARG A 47 -6.09 9.90 15.53
C ARG A 47 -5.93 11.39 15.76
N LYS A 48 -6.00 11.83 17.02
CA LYS A 48 -5.84 13.25 17.38
C LYS A 48 -4.40 13.71 17.22
N ASN A 49 -3.43 12.95 17.73
CA ASN A 49 -2.00 13.29 17.62
C ASN A 49 -1.50 13.19 16.18
N CYS A 50 -1.97 12.20 15.41
CA CYS A 50 -1.67 12.07 13.99
C CYS A 50 -2.32 13.19 13.17
N ARG A 51 -3.56 13.61 13.48
CA ARG A 51 -4.15 14.81 12.85
C ARG A 51 -3.31 16.05 13.09
N VAL A 52 -2.75 16.21 14.29
CA VAL A 52 -1.87 17.35 14.63
C VAL A 52 -0.52 17.23 13.93
N ALA A 53 0.11 16.05 13.94
CA ALA A 53 1.39 15.80 13.28
C ALA A 53 1.31 15.97 11.75
N VAL A 54 0.26 15.41 11.11
CA VAL A 54 -0.01 15.53 9.67
C VAL A 54 -0.35 16.98 9.28
N LYS A 55 -0.90 17.79 10.21
CA LYS A 55 -1.17 19.20 9.95
C LYS A 55 0.09 20.07 9.92
N THR A 56 1.21 19.58 10.45
CA THR A 56 2.44 20.39 10.44
C THR A 56 3.02 20.44 9.03
N THR A 57 3.19 21.66 8.52
CA THR A 57 3.83 21.93 7.23
C THR A 57 5.24 21.35 7.16
N ASN A 58 5.91 21.23 8.30
CA ASN A 58 7.25 20.63 8.43
C ASN A 58 7.26 19.14 8.11
N PHE A 59 6.25 18.38 8.55
CA PHE A 59 6.14 16.95 8.25
C PHE A 59 5.99 16.73 6.74
N TYR A 60 5.21 17.58 6.08
CA TYR A 60 5.10 17.58 4.63
C TYR A 60 6.44 17.82 3.94
N TRP A 61 7.17 18.90 4.29
CA TRP A 61 8.48 19.20 3.69
C TRP A 61 9.51 18.10 3.94
N LEU A 62 9.46 17.44 5.10
CA LEU A 62 10.35 16.33 5.44
C LEU A 62 10.09 15.11 4.53
N VAL A 63 8.82 14.71 4.39
CA VAL A 63 8.40 13.64 3.47
C VAL A 63 8.82 13.97 2.03
N LEU A 64 8.61 15.22 1.62
CA LEU A 64 8.97 15.71 0.29
C LEU A 64 10.48 15.63 0.03
N LEU A 65 11.28 16.06 0.99
CA LEU A 65 12.74 16.00 0.95
C LEU A 65 13.23 14.55 0.86
N LEU A 66 12.62 13.64 1.63
CA LEU A 66 12.90 12.20 1.61
C LEU A 66 12.61 11.57 0.25
N VAL A 67 11.47 11.88 -0.39
CA VAL A 67 11.16 11.45 -1.77
C VAL A 67 12.20 11.98 -2.75
N PHE A 68 12.54 13.27 -2.63
CA PHE A 68 13.44 13.92 -3.55
C PHE A 68 14.85 13.33 -3.47
N LEU A 69 15.41 13.20 -2.25
CA LEU A 69 16.70 12.56 -2.02
C LEU A 69 16.73 11.12 -2.53
N ASN A 70 15.64 10.37 -2.35
CA ASN A 70 15.53 9.02 -2.88
C ASN A 70 15.53 8.96 -4.41
N THR A 71 14.85 9.90 -5.03
CA THR A 71 14.77 9.98 -6.50
C THR A 71 16.12 10.38 -7.07
N VAL A 72 16.81 11.34 -6.44
CA VAL A 72 18.19 11.71 -6.81
C VAL A 72 19.15 10.55 -6.62
N ALA A 73 19.03 9.81 -5.50
CA ALA A 73 19.84 8.60 -5.26
C ALA A 73 19.55 7.48 -6.27
N SER A 74 18.30 7.35 -6.74
CA SER A 74 17.95 6.41 -7.81
C SER A 74 18.45 6.89 -9.17
N ALA A 75 18.45 8.20 -9.41
CA ALA A 75 18.94 8.80 -10.65
C ALA A 75 20.47 8.74 -10.77
N SER A 76 21.19 8.63 -9.64
CA SER A 76 22.65 8.49 -9.62
C SER A 76 23.13 7.05 -9.87
N GLU A 77 22.24 6.08 -10.10
CA GLU A 77 22.63 4.72 -10.52
C GLU A 77 23.47 4.81 -11.81
N HIS A 78 24.74 4.39 -11.75
CA HIS A 78 25.63 4.36 -12.92
C HIS A 78 26.12 2.94 -13.22
N TYR A 79 26.37 2.65 -14.50
CA TYR A 79 26.86 1.35 -14.95
C TYR A 79 28.28 1.08 -14.42
N GLY A 80 28.43 0.07 -13.56
CA GLY A 80 29.71 -0.26 -12.90
C GLY A 80 29.83 0.24 -11.45
N GLN A 81 28.71 0.60 -10.82
CA GLN A 81 28.66 1.09 -9.45
C GLN A 81 29.24 0.11 -8.40
N PRO A 82 29.93 0.64 -7.37
CA PRO A 82 30.42 -0.20 -6.27
C PRO A 82 29.28 -0.78 -5.42
N LYS A 83 29.43 -2.05 -5.01
CA LYS A 83 28.40 -2.84 -4.30
C LYS A 83 27.84 -2.15 -3.04
N TRP A 84 28.68 -1.46 -2.28
CA TRP A 84 28.26 -0.74 -1.08
C TRP A 84 27.22 0.35 -1.37
N LEU A 85 27.31 1.03 -2.52
CA LEU A 85 26.37 2.09 -2.88
C LEU A 85 25.01 1.47 -3.24
N THR A 86 25.02 0.30 -3.87
CA THR A 86 23.79 -0.41 -4.27
C THR A 86 23.05 -0.90 -3.04
N GLU A 87 23.76 -1.51 -2.09
CA GLU A 87 23.18 -1.97 -0.82
C GLU A 87 22.58 -0.82 0.00
N MET A 88 23.24 0.35 0.02
CA MET A 88 22.73 1.54 0.71
C MET A 88 21.47 2.09 0.03
N GLN A 89 21.45 2.16 -1.31
CA GLN A 89 20.29 2.60 -2.08
C GLN A 89 19.09 1.66 -1.89
N GLU A 90 19.30 0.35 -1.93
CA GLU A 90 18.23 -0.64 -1.70
C GLU A 90 17.64 -0.53 -0.29
N ARG A 91 18.49 -0.39 0.74
CA ARG A 91 18.04 -0.19 2.12
C ARG A 91 17.25 1.11 2.29
N ALA A 92 17.73 2.20 1.70
CA ALA A 92 17.03 3.48 1.71
C ALA A 92 15.67 3.36 1.02
N ASN A 93 15.62 2.73 -0.16
CA ASN A 93 14.39 2.49 -0.93
C ASN A 93 13.32 1.75 -0.11
N LYS A 94 13.73 0.71 0.64
CA LYS A 94 12.85 -0.09 1.52
C LYS A 94 12.32 0.74 2.69
N ILE A 95 13.18 1.50 3.37
CA ILE A 95 12.79 2.38 4.49
C ILE A 95 11.83 3.47 4.03
N LEU A 96 12.08 4.07 2.87
CA LEU A 96 11.24 5.11 2.30
C LEU A 96 9.87 4.59 1.88
N LEU A 97 9.83 3.41 1.26
CA LEU A 97 8.56 2.75 0.97
C LEU A 97 7.77 2.50 2.25
N LEU A 98 8.41 2.01 3.31
CA LEU A 98 7.76 1.82 4.61
C LEU A 98 7.21 3.14 5.16
N LEU A 99 8.00 4.21 5.13
CA LEU A 99 7.57 5.54 5.58
C LEU A 99 6.36 6.06 4.79
N PHE A 100 6.35 5.93 3.46
CA PHE A 100 5.19 6.33 2.64
C PHE A 100 3.97 5.46 2.90
N THR A 101 4.17 4.17 3.15
CA THR A 101 3.09 3.24 3.52
C THR A 101 2.48 3.65 4.85
N LEU A 102 3.30 3.97 5.86
CA LEU A 102 2.85 4.48 7.15
C LEU A 102 2.15 5.83 7.03
N GLU A 103 2.68 6.75 6.23
CA GLU A 103 2.03 8.03 5.92
C GLU A 103 0.64 7.84 5.30
N MET A 104 0.52 6.92 4.33
CA MET A 104 -0.75 6.59 3.68
C MET A 104 -1.74 5.97 4.67
N LEU A 105 -1.31 4.99 5.47
CA LEU A 105 -2.14 4.37 6.50
C LEU A 105 -2.63 5.39 7.52
N MET A 106 -1.75 6.30 7.96
CA MET A 106 -2.10 7.41 8.84
C MET A 106 -3.17 8.32 8.22
N LYS A 107 -3.04 8.68 6.93
CA LYS A 107 -4.04 9.49 6.20
C LYS A 107 -5.38 8.76 6.05
N MET A 108 -5.36 7.51 5.64
CA MET A 108 -6.56 6.69 5.49
C MET A 108 -7.30 6.55 6.83
N TYR A 109 -6.54 6.37 7.92
CA TYR A 109 -7.08 6.27 9.26
C TYR A 109 -7.64 7.62 9.77
N ALA A 110 -7.01 8.75 9.42
CA ALA A 110 -7.44 10.09 9.85
C ALA A 110 -8.68 10.64 9.11
N PHE A 111 -8.81 10.39 7.80
CA PHE A 111 -9.90 10.92 6.96
C PHE A 111 -11.08 9.93 6.76
N GLY A 112 -10.87 8.64 6.99
CA GLY A 112 -11.88 7.61 6.72
C GLY A 112 -11.82 7.08 5.29
N LEU A 113 -12.11 5.78 5.13
CA LEU A 113 -11.86 5.02 3.91
C LEU A 113 -12.65 5.56 2.70
N GLN A 114 -13.93 5.92 2.87
CA GLN A 114 -14.76 6.44 1.77
C GLN A 114 -14.28 7.79 1.21
N ILE A 115 -13.97 8.76 2.07
CA ILE A 115 -13.52 10.10 1.64
C ILE A 115 -12.13 10.00 0.98
N TYR A 116 -11.30 9.07 1.46
CA TYR A 116 -9.98 8.84 0.89
C TYR A 116 -10.04 8.38 -0.58
N PHE A 117 -10.93 7.44 -0.93
CA PHE A 117 -11.03 6.91 -2.29
C PHE A 117 -11.72 7.84 -3.29
N MET A 118 -12.45 8.86 -2.83
CA MET A 118 -13.06 9.87 -3.71
C MET A 118 -12.03 10.83 -4.31
N ALA A 119 -10.88 11.02 -3.65
CA ALA A 119 -9.82 11.91 -4.14
C ALA A 119 -8.89 11.16 -5.12
N LEU A 120 -8.81 11.64 -6.37
CA LEU A 120 -7.97 11.05 -7.43
C LEU A 120 -6.49 10.92 -7.00
N PHE A 121 -5.92 11.96 -6.40
CA PHE A 121 -4.53 11.96 -5.94
C PHE A 121 -4.27 10.92 -4.84
N ASN A 122 -5.25 10.61 -4.00
CA ASN A 122 -5.12 9.60 -2.94
C ASN A 122 -5.21 8.18 -3.51
N ARG A 123 -6.06 7.97 -4.53
CA ARG A 123 -6.11 6.70 -5.28
C ARG A 123 -4.79 6.42 -6.00
N PHE A 124 -4.18 7.46 -6.59
CA PHE A 124 -2.86 7.36 -7.20
C PHE A 124 -1.77 7.05 -6.15
N ASP A 125 -1.76 7.73 -5.00
CA ASP A 125 -0.83 7.45 -3.88
C ASP A 125 -0.92 5.97 -3.46
N CYS A 126 -2.14 5.41 -3.37
CA CYS A 126 -2.37 4.00 -3.06
C CYS A 126 -1.80 3.06 -4.12
N PHE A 127 -2.03 3.36 -5.40
CA PHE A 127 -1.46 2.57 -6.50
C PHE A 127 0.07 2.53 -6.46
N VAL A 128 0.71 3.68 -6.22
CA VAL A 128 2.18 3.79 -6.14
C VAL A 128 2.74 3.02 -4.94
N VAL A 129 2.08 3.08 -3.78
CA VAL A 129 2.47 2.33 -2.58
C VAL A 129 2.32 0.83 -2.80
N CYS A 130 1.17 0.37 -3.31
CA CYS A 130 0.92 -1.03 -3.62
C CYS A 130 1.93 -1.57 -4.64
N GLY A 131 2.22 -0.80 -5.70
CA GLY A 131 3.22 -1.17 -6.70
C GLY A 131 4.63 -1.28 -6.12
N GLY A 132 5.00 -0.41 -5.18
CA GLY A 132 6.28 -0.50 -4.47
C GLY A 132 6.39 -1.69 -3.51
N ILE A 133 5.30 -2.04 -2.81
CA ILE A 133 5.26 -3.23 -1.95
C ILE A 133 5.36 -4.48 -2.81
N LEU A 134 4.59 -4.55 -3.89
CA LEU A 134 4.61 -5.66 -4.84
C LEU A 134 6.01 -5.85 -5.45
N GLU A 135 6.67 -4.77 -5.84
CA GLU A 135 8.05 -4.77 -6.33
C GLU A 135 9.03 -5.34 -5.30
N THR A 136 8.95 -4.90 -4.04
CA THR A 136 9.81 -5.40 -2.97
C THR A 136 9.58 -6.89 -2.70
N LEU A 137 8.32 -7.34 -2.71
CA LEU A 137 7.98 -8.76 -2.54
C LEU A 137 8.45 -9.62 -3.71
N LEU A 138 8.30 -9.14 -4.94
CA LEU A 138 8.74 -9.86 -6.14
C LEU A 138 10.25 -10.03 -6.21
N VAL A 139 11.00 -9.02 -5.78
CA VAL A 139 12.47 -9.09 -5.69
C VAL A 139 12.89 -10.09 -4.61
N GLU A 140 12.24 -10.10 -3.45
CA GLU A 140 12.57 -11.02 -2.34
C GLU A 140 12.25 -12.48 -2.69
N MET A 141 11.18 -12.72 -3.46
CA MET A 141 10.74 -14.06 -3.84
C MET A 141 11.46 -14.62 -5.09
N ASP A 142 12.34 -13.83 -5.73
CA ASP A 142 13.12 -14.17 -6.94
C ASP A 142 12.27 -14.75 -8.10
N VAL A 143 10.99 -14.34 -8.20
CA VAL A 143 10.00 -14.93 -9.12
C VAL A 143 10.10 -14.37 -10.54
N ILE A 144 10.81 -13.25 -10.75
CA ILE A 144 10.67 -12.44 -11.97
C ILE A 144 11.95 -12.31 -12.80
N PRO A 145 11.83 -12.41 -14.13
CA PRO A 145 12.95 -12.15 -15.04
C PRO A 145 13.46 -10.71 -14.93
N PRO A 146 14.75 -10.46 -15.23
CA PRO A 146 15.43 -9.17 -15.03
C PRO A 146 14.77 -7.96 -15.72
N ILE A 147 13.96 -8.21 -16.75
CA ILE A 147 13.16 -7.18 -17.45
C ILE A 147 12.08 -6.59 -16.52
N GLY A 148 11.45 -7.42 -15.69
CA GLY A 148 10.43 -6.97 -14.75
C GLY A 148 11.00 -6.05 -13.67
N ILE A 149 12.23 -6.31 -13.22
CA ILE A 149 12.92 -5.50 -12.20
C ILE A 149 13.09 -4.05 -12.68
N SER A 150 13.40 -3.85 -13.97
CA SER A 150 13.58 -2.51 -14.55
C SER A 150 12.27 -1.71 -14.58
N VAL A 151 11.17 -2.33 -14.99
CA VAL A 151 9.84 -1.69 -15.03
C VAL A 151 9.33 -1.39 -13.61
N LEU A 152 9.54 -2.31 -12.68
CA LEU A 152 9.15 -2.13 -11.29
C LEU A 152 9.94 -0.99 -10.62
N ARG A 153 11.20 -0.76 -11.01
CA ARG A 153 11.98 0.41 -10.60
C ARG A 153 11.34 1.72 -11.09
N CYS A 154 10.75 1.74 -12.29
CA CYS A 154 10.03 2.92 -12.80
C CYS A 154 8.79 3.27 -11.95
N ILE A 155 8.13 2.28 -11.33
CA ILE A 155 7.00 2.54 -10.42
C ILE A 155 7.45 3.40 -9.24
N ARG A 156 8.68 3.23 -8.75
CA ARG A 156 9.22 4.06 -7.66
C ARG A 156 9.38 5.51 -8.08
N LEU A 157 9.69 5.79 -9.35
CA LEU A 157 9.76 7.16 -9.87
C LEU A 157 8.39 7.87 -9.80
N LEU A 158 7.29 7.11 -9.85
CA LEU A 158 5.95 7.68 -9.70
C LEU A 158 5.74 8.34 -8.32
N ARG A 159 6.57 8.04 -7.31
CA ARG A 159 6.51 8.71 -6.00
C ARG A 159 6.82 10.20 -6.11
N ILE A 160 7.61 10.65 -7.11
CA ILE A 160 7.83 12.08 -7.33
C ILE A 160 6.54 12.81 -7.68
N PHE A 161 5.55 12.13 -8.28
CA PHE A 161 4.25 12.73 -8.53
C PHE A 161 3.51 13.09 -7.24
N LYS A 162 3.91 12.61 -6.07
CA LYS A 162 3.35 13.05 -4.79
C LYS A 162 3.61 14.54 -4.53
N MET A 163 4.68 15.13 -5.11
CA MET A 163 4.90 16.59 -5.14
C MET A 163 3.70 17.32 -5.76
N THR A 164 3.12 16.76 -6.82
CA THR A 164 2.06 17.41 -7.61
C THR A 164 0.84 17.76 -6.77
N ARG A 165 0.48 16.91 -5.79
CA ARG A 165 -0.67 17.13 -4.90
C ARG A 165 -0.53 18.39 -4.04
N HIS A 166 0.68 18.82 -3.74
CA HIS A 166 0.93 19.89 -2.78
C HIS A 166 1.34 21.20 -3.46
N TRP A 167 1.68 21.14 -4.74
CA TRP A 167 1.93 22.29 -5.59
C TRP A 167 0.60 22.67 -6.26
N ALA A 168 -0.13 23.62 -5.68
CA ALA A 168 -1.47 24.02 -6.14
C ALA A 168 -1.52 24.31 -7.65
N ALA A 169 -0.56 25.09 -8.16
CA ALA A 169 -0.45 25.38 -9.59
C ALA A 169 -0.34 24.11 -10.45
N LEU A 170 0.39 23.10 -9.96
CA LEU A 170 0.61 21.87 -10.70
C LEU A 170 -0.57 20.90 -10.56
N SER A 171 -1.24 20.85 -9.41
CA SER A 171 -2.50 20.09 -9.26
C SER A 171 -3.61 20.66 -10.15
N ASP A 172 -3.66 21.98 -10.30
CA ASP A 172 -4.66 22.65 -11.16
C ASP A 172 -4.38 22.38 -12.64
N LEU A 173 -3.11 22.37 -13.03
CA LEU A 173 -2.66 21.93 -14.37
C LEU A 173 -3.07 20.49 -14.65
N VAL A 174 -2.78 19.56 -13.73
CA VAL A 174 -3.14 18.14 -13.88
C VAL A 174 -4.66 17.98 -13.98
N THR A 175 -5.43 18.68 -13.16
CA THR A 175 -6.91 18.66 -13.21
C THR A 175 -7.42 19.19 -14.55
N SER A 176 -6.85 20.29 -15.04
CA SER A 176 -7.20 20.88 -16.33
C SER A 176 -6.90 19.94 -17.50
N LEU A 177 -5.73 19.26 -17.45
CA LEU A 177 -5.36 18.23 -18.41
C LEU A 177 -6.39 17.10 -18.41
N LEU A 178 -6.72 16.56 -17.23
CA LEU A 178 -7.71 15.49 -17.08
C LEU A 178 -9.10 15.88 -17.61
N ASN A 179 -9.53 17.12 -17.39
CA ASN A 179 -10.81 17.62 -17.93
C ASN A 179 -10.82 17.65 -19.46
N SER A 180 -9.69 17.98 -20.08
CA SER A 180 -9.56 18.01 -21.55
C SER A 180 -9.29 16.63 -22.19
N MET A 181 -8.97 15.60 -21.39
CA MET A 181 -8.53 14.30 -21.90
C MET A 181 -9.51 13.65 -22.86
N LYS A 182 -10.82 13.77 -22.64
CA LYS A 182 -11.82 13.16 -23.53
C LYS A 182 -11.71 13.72 -24.96
N ALA A 183 -11.49 15.03 -25.10
CA ALA A 183 -11.30 15.66 -26.40
C ALA A 183 -9.96 15.24 -27.03
N ILE A 184 -8.88 15.21 -26.24
CA ILE A 184 -7.56 14.77 -26.68
C ILE A 184 -7.62 13.33 -27.19
N CYS A 185 -8.27 12.41 -26.47
CA CYS A 185 -8.42 11.02 -26.88
C CYS A 185 -9.18 10.89 -28.21
N SER A 186 -10.23 11.68 -28.43
CA SER A 186 -10.97 11.68 -29.70
C SER A 186 -10.08 12.11 -30.88
N LEU A 187 -9.26 13.14 -30.68
CA LEU A 187 -8.32 13.61 -31.71
C LEU A 187 -7.21 12.60 -31.98
N LEU A 188 -6.63 12.02 -30.93
CA LEU A 188 -5.60 10.97 -31.06
C LEU A 188 -6.14 9.72 -31.76
N LEU A 189 -7.40 9.35 -31.53
CA LEU A 189 -8.03 8.22 -32.21
C LEU A 189 -8.19 8.52 -33.71
N LEU A 190 -8.68 9.72 -34.06
CA LEU A 190 -8.78 10.15 -35.46
C LEU A 190 -7.41 10.17 -36.14
N LEU A 191 -6.39 10.72 -35.47
CA LEU A 191 -5.02 10.74 -35.96
C LEU A 191 -4.48 9.31 -36.17
N PHE A 192 -4.72 8.42 -35.21
CA PHE A 192 -4.31 7.03 -35.30
C PHE A 192 -4.98 6.30 -36.48
N LEU A 193 -6.28 6.52 -36.70
CA LEU A 193 -7.01 5.98 -37.86
C LEU A 193 -6.43 6.50 -39.17
N PHE A 194 -6.16 7.81 -39.25
CA PHE A 194 -5.54 8.43 -40.41
C PHE A 194 -4.17 7.79 -40.71
N LEU A 195 -3.32 7.63 -39.70
CA LEU A 195 -2.01 6.98 -39.85
C LEU A 195 -2.13 5.55 -40.39
N ILE A 196 -3.14 4.78 -39.95
CA ILE A 196 -3.38 3.42 -40.45
C ILE A 196 -3.69 3.43 -41.96
N ILE A 197 -4.55 4.34 -42.43
CA ILE A 197 -4.93 4.40 -43.85
C ILE A 197 -3.70 4.67 -44.72
N PHE A 198 -2.87 5.64 -44.34
CA PHE A 198 -1.63 5.95 -45.07
C PHE A 198 -0.60 4.83 -44.98
N ALA A 199 -0.47 4.17 -43.84
CA ALA A 199 0.42 3.03 -43.68
C ALA A 199 0.02 1.88 -44.63
N LEU A 200 -1.28 1.61 -44.78
CA LEU A 200 -1.79 0.58 -45.70
C LEU A 200 -1.56 0.96 -47.18
N LEU A 201 -1.80 2.23 -47.53
CA LEU A 201 -1.56 2.72 -48.89
C LEU A 201 -0.08 2.71 -49.27
N GLY A 202 0.82 3.03 -48.34
CA GLY A 202 2.27 3.00 -48.60
C GLY A 202 2.87 1.60 -48.67
N MET A 203 2.11 0.57 -48.28
CA MET A 203 2.51 -0.83 -48.31
C MET A 203 2.01 -1.56 -49.58
N GLN A 204 1.07 -0.96 -50.31
CA GLN A 204 0.61 -1.38 -51.64
C GLN A 204 1.42 -0.70 -52.74
#